data_AF-A0AA48HS23-F1
#
_entry.id   AF-A0AA48HS23-F1
#
_cell.length_a   1.000
_cell.length_b   1.000
_cell.length_c   1.000
_cell.angle_alpha   90.00
_cell.angle_beta   90.00
_cell.angle_gamma   90.00
#
_symmetry.space_group_name_H-M   'P 1'
#
loop_
_entity.id
_entity.type
_entity.pdbx_description
1 polymer ?
#
loop_
_entity_poly.entity_id
_entity_poly.type
_entity_poly.pdbx_seq_one_letter_code
_entity_poly.pdbx_strand_id
1 'polypeptide(L)'
;MNLIWHIIYMSTLVFAMGFALHFYAYKRGLGDEFDEVKTKTLKRDAQGNKRPYKTGNGFLDKWLEFGGGYYGIIAFIQLVFIEIGQVRDFISDWSGLSDFIDSLGIGMLIRILIEQIMNFVAAICWPVDYLEQFSLTEIALFICITFVFYKFSQRVARAKLTQVQAL
;
A
#
# COMPACT_ATOMS: atom_id res chain seq x y z
N MET A 1 -0.43 -12.41 19.65
CA MET A 1 0.95 -11.90 19.40
C MET A 1 1.08 -10.56 20.12
N ASN A 2 2.19 -10.25 20.79
CA ASN A 2 2.28 -9.02 21.60
C ASN A 2 2.45 -7.75 20.72
N LEU A 3 2.23 -6.57 21.31
CA LEU A 3 2.34 -5.27 20.62
C LEU A 3 3.73 -5.04 20.02
N ILE A 4 4.79 -5.40 20.75
CA ILE A 4 6.18 -5.20 20.35
C ILE A 4 6.47 -5.89 19.01
N TRP A 5 5.99 -7.13 18.83
CA TRP A 5 6.12 -7.84 17.57
C TRP A 5 5.42 -7.13 16.42
N HIS A 6 4.21 -6.60 16.62
CA HIS A 6 3.49 -5.82 15.61
C HIS A 6 4.26 -4.56 15.22
N ILE A 7 4.81 -3.84 16.20
CA ILE A 7 5.62 -2.64 15.96
C ILE A 7 6.87 -2.98 15.14
N ILE A 8 7.64 -3.99 15.53
CA ILE A 8 8.87 -4.38 14.83
C ILE A 8 8.57 -4.80 13.39
N TYR A 9 7.57 -5.67 13.24
CA TYR A 9 7.16 -6.22 11.96
C TYR A 9 6.68 -5.11 11.01
N MET A 10 5.70 -4.30 11.46
CA MET A 10 5.17 -3.23 10.62
C MET A 10 6.19 -2.13 10.36
N SER A 11 7.05 -1.79 11.32
CA SER A 11 8.11 -0.79 11.09
C SER A 11 9.07 -1.23 9.99
N THR A 12 9.41 -2.52 9.95
CA THR A 12 10.28 -3.09 8.92
C THR A 12 9.61 -3.02 7.54
N LEU A 13 8.34 -3.40 7.46
CA LEU A 13 7.57 -3.35 6.22
C LEU A 13 7.33 -1.92 5.74
N VAL A 14 6.94 -1.02 6.63
CA VAL A 14 6.76 0.41 6.35
C VAL A 14 8.06 1.02 5.84
N PHE A 15 9.20 0.66 6.44
CA PHE A 15 10.49 1.11 5.94
C PHE A 15 10.80 0.57 4.54
N ALA A 16 10.68 -0.74 4.33
CA ALA A 16 11.01 -1.38 3.05
C ALA A 16 10.10 -0.88 1.90
N MET A 17 8.78 -0.94 2.11
CA MET A 17 7.80 -0.49 1.12
C MET A 17 7.83 1.03 0.95
N GLY A 18 7.97 1.77 2.05
CA GLY A 18 8.10 3.22 2.00
C GLY A 18 9.31 3.67 1.22
N PHE A 19 10.46 3.02 1.44
CA PHE A 19 11.68 3.28 0.68
C PHE A 19 11.47 2.99 -0.81
N ALA A 20 10.97 1.80 -1.15
CA ALA A 20 10.78 1.39 -2.54
C ALA A 20 9.83 2.34 -3.29
N LEU A 21 8.63 2.56 -2.75
CA LEU A 21 7.59 3.38 -3.39
C LEU A 21 8.04 4.84 -3.54
N HIS A 22 8.64 5.44 -2.51
CA HIS A 22 9.17 6.80 -2.61
C HIS A 22 10.35 6.89 -3.56
N PHE A 23 11.27 5.93 -3.56
CA PHE A 23 12.38 5.92 -4.50
C PHE A 23 11.89 5.89 -5.96
N TYR A 24 10.92 5.03 -6.28
CA TYR A 24 10.29 5.00 -7.60
C TYR A 24 9.50 6.28 -7.92
N ALA A 25 8.81 6.85 -6.93
CA ALA A 25 8.06 8.10 -7.09
C ALA A 25 8.99 9.29 -7.39
N TYR A 26 10.06 9.44 -6.62
CA TYR A 26 11.04 10.50 -6.79
C TYR A 26 11.80 10.37 -8.10
N LYS A 27 12.15 9.14 -8.52
CA LYS A 27 12.74 8.88 -9.84
C LYS A 27 11.83 9.35 -10.99
N ARG A 28 10.52 9.38 -10.77
CA ARG A 28 9.52 9.89 -11.73
C ARG A 28 9.16 11.37 -11.52
N GLY A 29 9.85 12.08 -10.62
CA GLY A 29 9.60 13.50 -10.35
C GLY A 29 8.30 13.78 -9.60
N LEU A 30 7.75 12.80 -8.87
CA LEU A 30 6.46 12.93 -8.17
C LEU A 30 6.59 13.50 -6.74
N GLY A 31 7.81 13.67 -6.22
CA GLY A 31 8.07 14.26 -4.90
C GLY A 31 8.28 15.77 -4.98
N ASP A 32 7.82 16.48 -3.96
CA ASP A 32 8.08 17.92 -3.81
C ASP A 32 9.38 18.22 -3.01
N GLU A 33 9.56 19.50 -2.64
CA GLU A 33 10.69 19.99 -1.85
C GLU A 33 10.71 19.44 -0.41
N PHE A 34 9.56 18.98 0.11
CA PHE A 34 9.41 18.41 1.45
C PHE A 34 9.40 16.88 1.44
N ASP A 35 9.81 16.27 0.33
CA ASP A 35 9.77 14.82 0.09
C ASP A 35 8.36 14.23 0.13
N GLU A 36 7.32 15.06 0.02
CA GLU A 36 5.94 14.62 0.01
C GLU A 36 5.45 14.32 -1.40
N VAL A 37 4.70 13.22 -1.54
CA VAL A 37 4.03 12.87 -2.78
C VAL A 37 2.60 13.41 -2.71
N LYS A 38 2.39 14.60 -3.29
CA LYS A 38 1.08 15.29 -3.28
C LYS A 38 0.12 14.66 -4.28
N THR A 39 -0.55 13.60 -3.88
CA THR A 39 -1.53 12.88 -4.71
C THR A 39 -2.63 13.77 -5.30
N LYS A 40 -3.06 14.82 -4.58
CA LYS A 40 -4.07 15.78 -5.06
C LYS A 40 -3.63 16.58 -6.29
N THR A 41 -2.35 16.97 -6.37
CA THR A 41 -1.82 17.68 -7.54
C THR A 41 -1.57 16.72 -8.69
N LEU A 42 -1.13 15.50 -8.40
CA LEU A 42 -0.91 14.44 -9.39
C LEU A 42 -2.20 13.98 -10.09
N LYS A 43 -3.34 14.03 -9.39
CA LYS A 43 -4.66 13.64 -9.92
C LYS A 43 -5.30 14.69 -10.83
N ARG A 44 -4.66 15.84 -11.08
CA ARG A 44 -5.19 16.90 -11.95
C ARG A 44 -4.33 17.08 -13.20
N ASP A 45 -4.96 17.25 -14.36
CA ASP A 45 -4.27 17.71 -15.57
C ASP A 45 -4.01 19.22 -15.52
N ALA A 46 -3.32 19.76 -16.54
CA ALA A 46 -3.06 21.19 -16.66
C ALA A 46 -4.34 22.04 -16.75
N GLN A 47 -5.47 21.42 -17.11
CA GLN A 47 -6.81 22.02 -17.15
C GLN A 47 -7.62 21.82 -15.86
N GLY A 48 -7.06 21.13 -14.85
CA GLY A 48 -7.72 20.89 -13.56
C GLY A 48 -8.63 19.64 -13.50
N ASN A 49 -8.75 18.85 -14.56
CA ASN A 49 -9.61 17.66 -14.59
C ASN A 49 -8.98 16.48 -13.85
N LYS A 50 -9.83 15.65 -13.22
CA LYS A 50 -9.39 14.43 -12.54
C LYS A 50 -8.89 13.40 -13.56
N ARG A 51 -7.63 12.99 -13.45
CA ARG A 51 -7.04 11.89 -14.23
C ARG A 51 -6.57 10.76 -13.33
N PRO A 52 -6.65 9.49 -13.77
CA PRO A 52 -6.07 8.37 -13.03
C PRO A 52 -4.56 8.54 -12.95
N TYR A 53 -3.96 7.97 -11.89
CA TYR A 53 -2.51 7.83 -11.83
C TYR A 53 -2.10 6.86 -12.95
N LYS A 54 -1.31 7.36 -13.89
CA LYS A 54 -0.67 6.57 -14.95
C LYS A 54 0.83 6.77 -14.87
N THR A 55 1.39 6.46 -13.70
CA THR A 55 2.81 6.13 -13.65
C THR A 55 2.90 4.77 -14.36
N GLY A 56 3.85 4.41 -15.20
CA GLY A 56 3.81 3.08 -15.85
C GLY A 56 4.03 1.87 -14.90
N ASN A 57 3.54 1.88 -13.66
CA ASN A 57 3.71 0.84 -12.65
C ASN A 57 2.45 0.73 -11.76
N GLY A 58 1.76 -0.40 -11.83
CA GLY A 58 0.51 -0.63 -11.10
C GLY A 58 0.65 -0.63 -9.56
N PHE A 59 1.81 -0.99 -9.01
CA PHE A 59 2.05 -0.90 -7.55
C PHE A 59 2.12 0.56 -7.11
N LEU A 60 2.80 1.39 -7.90
CA LEU A 60 2.91 2.82 -7.62
C LEU A 60 1.55 3.50 -7.76
N ASP A 61 0.78 3.15 -8.80
CA ASP A 61 -0.57 3.70 -9.00
C ASP A 61 -1.53 3.31 -7.86
N LYS A 62 -1.57 2.02 -7.46
CA LYS A 62 -2.37 1.55 -6.30
C LYS A 62 -2.00 2.29 -5.01
N TRP A 63 -0.72 2.45 -4.71
CA TRP A 63 -0.30 3.22 -3.53
C TRP A 63 -0.73 4.69 -3.59
N LEU A 64 -0.66 5.33 -4.78
CA LEU A 64 -1.15 6.70 -4.97
C LEU A 64 -2.68 6.80 -4.81
N GLU A 65 -3.44 5.74 -5.13
CA GLU A 65 -4.88 5.66 -4.84
C GLU A 65 -5.18 5.71 -3.34
N PHE A 66 -4.32 5.11 -2.52
CA PHE A 66 -4.38 5.24 -1.05
C PHE A 66 -3.84 6.58 -0.51
N GLY A 67 -3.49 7.52 -1.39
CA GLY A 67 -3.12 8.89 -1.02
C GLY A 67 -1.61 9.16 -0.96
N GLY A 68 -0.75 8.15 -1.19
CA GLY A 68 0.69 8.36 -1.39
C GLY A 68 1.48 8.79 -0.15
N GLY A 69 0.86 8.72 1.04
CA GLY A 69 1.48 9.09 2.32
C GLY A 69 1.63 7.91 3.26
N TYR A 70 1.93 8.19 4.54
CA TYR A 70 2.06 7.20 5.60
C TYR A 70 0.85 6.24 5.69
N TYR A 71 -0.35 6.80 5.81
CA TYR A 71 -1.58 6.01 5.88
C TYR A 71 -1.75 5.13 4.65
N GLY A 72 -1.41 5.67 3.48
CA GLY A 72 -1.47 4.91 2.23
C GLY A 72 -0.46 3.78 2.13
N ILE A 73 0.71 3.90 2.75
CA ILE A 73 1.66 2.77 2.85
C ILE A 73 1.09 1.66 3.71
N ILE A 74 0.54 1.97 4.89
CA ILE A 74 -0.01 0.93 5.77
C ILE A 74 -1.19 0.25 5.09
N ALA A 75 -2.12 1.02 4.53
CA ALA A 75 -3.24 0.45 3.77
C ALA A 75 -2.74 -0.41 2.60
N PHE A 76 -1.71 0.02 1.88
CA PHE A 76 -1.14 -0.76 0.79
C PHE A 76 -0.48 -2.08 1.27
N ILE A 77 0.24 -2.04 2.39
CA ILE A 77 0.80 -3.24 3.02
C ILE A 77 -0.32 -4.22 3.40
N GLN A 78 -1.40 -3.71 3.99
CA GLN A 78 -2.56 -4.52 4.37
C GLN A 78 -3.23 -5.16 3.15
N LEU A 79 -3.42 -4.37 2.08
CA LEU A 79 -3.94 -4.89 0.82
C LEU A 79 -3.06 -6.03 0.28
N VAL A 80 -1.74 -5.85 0.28
CA VAL A 80 -0.79 -6.89 -0.16
C VAL A 80 -0.93 -8.16 0.66
N PHE A 81 -1.07 -8.07 1.99
CA PHE A 81 -1.29 -9.28 2.81
C PHE A 81 -2.62 -9.97 2.55
N ILE A 82 -3.70 -9.20 2.38
CA ILE A 82 -5.02 -9.73 2.05
C ILE A 82 -4.95 -10.46 0.70
N GLU A 83 -4.36 -9.84 -0.33
CA GLU A 83 -4.21 -10.43 -1.67
C GLU A 83 -3.33 -11.69 -1.63
N ILE A 84 -2.21 -11.68 -0.88
CA ILE A 84 -1.35 -12.87 -0.72
C ILE A 84 -2.09 -14.01 -0.01
N GLY A 85 -2.87 -13.70 1.03
CA GLY A 85 -3.69 -14.69 1.73
C GLY A 85 -4.69 -15.35 0.80
N GLN A 86 -5.41 -14.56 0.02
CA GLN A 86 -6.37 -15.08 -0.97
C GLN A 86 -5.71 -15.92 -2.06
N VAL A 87 -4.54 -15.52 -2.56
CA VAL A 87 -3.80 -16.32 -3.55
C VAL A 87 -3.37 -17.65 -2.93
N ARG A 88 -2.89 -17.66 -1.69
CA ARG A 88 -2.54 -18.89 -0.97
C ARG A 88 -3.75 -19.81 -0.80
N ASP A 89 -4.88 -19.25 -0.39
CA ASP A 89 -6.11 -20.03 -0.16
C ASP A 89 -6.64 -20.59 -1.48
N PHE A 90 -6.63 -19.80 -2.55
CA PHE A 90 -6.96 -20.24 -3.90
C PHE A 90 -6.05 -21.36 -4.41
N ILE A 91 -4.74 -21.29 -4.16
CA ILE A 91 -3.79 -22.36 -4.52
C ILE A 91 -4.04 -23.62 -3.70
N SER A 92 -4.37 -23.47 -2.42
CA SER A 92 -4.61 -24.60 -1.51
C SER A 92 -5.91 -25.34 -1.83
N ASP A 93 -6.93 -24.59 -2.25
CA ASP A 93 -8.26 -25.08 -2.61
C ASP A 93 -8.40 -25.36 -4.13
N TRP A 94 -7.30 -25.35 -4.88
CA TRP A 94 -7.31 -25.52 -6.34
C TRP A 94 -7.71 -26.94 -6.74
N SER A 95 -8.97 -27.12 -7.15
CA SER A 95 -9.52 -28.42 -7.57
C SER A 95 -9.15 -28.82 -9.00
N GLY A 96 -8.55 -27.92 -9.79
CA GLY A 96 -8.08 -28.19 -11.15
C GLY A 96 -8.54 -27.15 -12.17
N LEU A 97 -7.91 -27.16 -13.35
CA LEU A 97 -8.20 -26.21 -14.42
C LEU A 97 -9.56 -26.47 -15.11
N SER A 98 -10.04 -27.72 -15.08
CA SER A 98 -11.38 -28.09 -15.58
C SER A 98 -12.49 -27.41 -14.78
N ASP A 99 -12.43 -27.55 -13.46
CA ASP A 99 -13.44 -27.01 -12.54
C ASP A 99 -13.42 -25.48 -12.55
N PHE A 100 -12.23 -24.89 -12.70
CA PHE A 100 -12.08 -23.46 -12.89
C PHE A 100 -12.80 -22.99 -14.14
N ILE A 101 -12.58 -23.63 -15.30
CA ILE A 101 -13.24 -23.27 -16.57
C ILE A 101 -14.76 -23.46 -16.47
N ASP A 102 -15.22 -24.52 -15.83
CA ASP A 102 -16.65 -24.76 -15.62
C ASP A 102 -17.29 -23.71 -14.69
N SER A 103 -16.48 -23.12 -13.80
CA SER A 103 -16.89 -22.01 -12.93
C SER A 103 -16.75 -20.61 -13.56
N LEU A 104 -16.11 -20.48 -14.72
CA LEU A 104 -15.92 -19.21 -15.45
C LEU A 104 -17.26 -18.72 -16.04
N GLY A 105 -18.08 -18.12 -15.17
CA GLY A 105 -19.32 -17.45 -15.52
C GLY A 105 -19.35 -15.98 -15.07
N ILE A 106 -20.39 -15.26 -15.50
CA ILE A 106 -20.65 -13.87 -15.07
C ILE A 106 -20.69 -13.76 -13.54
N GLY A 107 -21.23 -14.76 -12.86
CA GLY A 107 -21.27 -14.82 -11.38
C GLY A 107 -19.88 -14.82 -10.75
N MET A 108 -18.90 -15.54 -11.33
CA MET A 108 -17.52 -15.54 -10.85
C MET A 108 -16.86 -14.18 -11.03
N LEU A 109 -17.06 -13.54 -12.19
CA LEU A 109 -16.54 -12.19 -12.42
C LEU A 109 -17.10 -11.17 -11.42
N ILE A 110 -18.41 -11.20 -11.18
CA ILE A 110 -19.05 -10.34 -10.18
C ILE A 110 -18.48 -10.62 -8.79
N ARG A 111 -18.32 -11.89 -8.41
CA ARG A 111 -17.76 -12.28 -7.12
C ARG A 111 -16.33 -11.75 -6.94
N ILE A 112 -15.46 -11.95 -7.93
CA ILE A 112 -14.08 -11.43 -7.89
C ILE A 112 -14.10 -9.90 -7.71
N LEU A 113 -14.94 -9.19 -8.46
CA LEU A 113 -15.05 -7.72 -8.33
C LEU A 113 -15.50 -7.30 -6.93
N ILE A 114 -16.51 -7.97 -6.35
CA ILE A 114 -16.98 -7.69 -4.98
C ILE A 114 -15.86 -7.97 -3.97
N GLU A 115 -15.16 -9.10 -4.09
CA GLU A 115 -14.03 -9.46 -3.22
C GLU A 115 -12.92 -8.41 -3.30
N GLN A 116 -12.56 -7.93 -4.50
CA GLN A 116 -11.55 -6.88 -4.65
C GLN A 116 -11.97 -5.57 -3.98
N ILE A 117 -13.25 -5.17 -4.09
CA ILE A 117 -13.75 -3.98 -3.40
C ILE A 117 -13.68 -4.17 -1.88
N MET A 118 -14.09 -5.35 -1.38
CA MET A 118 -14.05 -5.65 0.05
C MET A 118 -12.62 -5.66 0.61
N ASN A 119 -11.66 -6.23 -0.11
CA ASN A 119 -10.25 -6.21 0.25
C ASN A 119 -9.71 -4.79 0.35
N PHE A 120 -10.05 -3.95 -0.63
CA PHE A 120 -9.65 -2.55 -0.64
C PHE A 120 -10.24 -1.78 0.56
N VAL A 121 -11.53 -1.98 0.86
CA VAL A 121 -12.17 -1.37 2.02
C VAL A 121 -11.55 -1.87 3.33
N ALA A 122 -11.32 -3.17 3.47
CA ALA A 122 -10.66 -3.76 4.64
C ALA A 122 -9.26 -3.16 4.84
N ALA A 123 -8.48 -3.04 3.77
CA ALA A 123 -7.16 -2.43 3.80
C ALA A 123 -7.18 -0.96 4.24
N ILE A 124 -8.18 -0.17 3.86
CA ILE A 124 -8.38 1.20 4.37
C ILE A 124 -8.77 1.18 5.84
N CYS A 125 -9.68 0.29 6.21
CA CYS A 125 -10.19 0.17 7.57
C CYS A 125 -9.25 -0.55 8.54
N TRP A 126 -7.98 -0.75 8.18
CA TRP A 126 -6.97 -1.41 9.01
C TRP A 126 -6.89 -0.95 10.48
N PRO A 127 -7.16 0.32 10.87
CA PRO A 127 -7.10 0.69 12.28
C PRO A 127 -8.13 -0.05 13.14
N VAL A 128 -9.24 -0.50 12.54
CA VAL A 128 -10.30 -1.26 13.23
C VAL A 128 -9.74 -2.58 13.76
N ASP A 129 -8.94 -3.29 12.97
CA ASP A 129 -8.34 -4.57 13.36
C ASP A 129 -7.43 -4.44 14.59
N TYR A 130 -6.78 -3.28 14.77
CA TYR A 130 -5.93 -3.00 15.93
C TYR A 130 -6.74 -2.54 17.15
N LEU A 131 -7.88 -1.85 16.96
CA LEU A 131 -8.76 -1.43 18.04
C LEU A 131 -9.38 -2.62 18.79
N GLU A 132 -9.57 -3.75 18.11
CA GLU A 132 -10.06 -4.98 18.74
C GLU A 132 -9.00 -5.67 19.62
N GLN A 133 -7.71 -5.37 19.41
CA GLN A 133 -6.58 -6.10 19.99
C GLN A 133 -5.77 -5.30 21.00
N PHE A 134 -5.77 -3.97 20.90
CA PHE A 134 -4.89 -3.09 21.66
C PHE A 134 -5.65 -1.88 22.21
N SER A 135 -5.16 -1.33 23.33
CA SER A 135 -5.66 -0.07 23.87
C SER A 135 -5.29 1.12 22.99
N LEU A 136 -6.00 2.24 23.13
CA LEU A 136 -5.72 3.47 22.38
C LEU A 136 -4.29 3.97 22.56
N THR A 137 -3.71 3.83 23.76
CA THR A 137 -2.32 4.24 24.03
C THR A 137 -1.32 3.39 23.25
N GLU A 138 -1.56 2.08 23.17
CA GLU A 138 -0.72 1.15 22.43
C GLU A 138 -0.79 1.39 20.92
N ILE A 139 -1.99 1.68 20.40
CA ILE A 139 -2.19 2.05 18.99
C ILE A 139 -1.50 3.37 18.69
N ALA A 140 -1.57 4.36 19.58
CA ALA A 140 -0.86 5.62 19.42
C ALA A 140 0.66 5.41 19.38
N LEU A 141 1.21 4.58 20.28
CA LEU A 141 2.62 4.20 20.27
C LEU A 141 3.03 3.50 18.97
N PHE A 142 2.21 2.54 18.52
CA PHE A 142 2.39 1.86 17.25
C PHE A 142 2.50 2.88 16.11
N ILE A 143 1.51 3.77 15.96
CA ILE A 143 1.48 4.79 14.91
C ILE A 143 2.70 5.71 14.99
N CYS A 144 3.06 6.18 16.17
CA CYS A 144 4.21 7.07 16.34
C CYS A 144 5.51 6.42 15.87
N ILE A 145 5.75 5.16 16.26
CA ILE A 145 6.99 4.46 15.93
C ILE A 145 7.04 4.15 14.43
N THR A 146 5.98 3.58 13.86
CA THR A 146 5.95 3.27 12.42
C THR A 146 6.01 4.55 11.56
N PHE A 147 5.47 5.67 12.05
CA PHE A 147 5.60 6.96 11.37
C PHE A 147 7.05 7.48 11.33
N VAL A 148 7.84 7.25 12.38
CA VAL A 148 9.28 7.58 12.36
C VAL A 148 10.00 6.77 11.29
N PHE A 149 9.73 5.46 11.19
CA PHE A 149 10.32 4.61 10.15
C PHE A 149 9.88 5.02 8.75
N TYR A 150 8.62 5.44 8.59
CA TYR A 150 8.13 6.02 7.35
C TYR A 150 8.95 7.25 6.94
N LYS A 151 9.07 8.25 7.82
CA LYS A 151 9.86 9.46 7.52
C LYS A 151 11.33 9.14 7.25
N PHE A 152 11.88 8.17 7.97
CA PHE A 152 13.24 7.70 7.73
C PHE A 152 13.39 7.08 6.34
N SER A 153 12.43 6.26 5.89
CA SER A 153 12.43 5.65 4.56
C SER A 153 12.41 6.69 3.43
N GLN A 154 11.64 7.77 3.58
CA GLN A 154 11.58 8.88 2.61
C GLN A 154 12.94 9.55 2.45
N ARG A 155 13.59 9.88 3.58
CA ARG A 155 14.91 10.53 3.60
C ARG A 155 15.97 9.66 2.93
N VAL A 156 15.98 8.36 3.25
CA VAL A 156 16.94 7.41 2.66
C VAL A 156 16.69 7.25 1.16
N ALA A 157 15.43 7.17 0.72
CA ALA A 157 15.07 7.11 -0.70
C ALA A 157 15.55 8.35 -1.46
N ARG A 158 15.36 9.56 -0.90
CA ARG A 158 15.80 10.80 -1.52
C ARG A 158 17.32 10.90 -1.61
N ALA A 159 18.02 10.65 -0.50
CA ALA A 159 19.48 10.68 -0.46
C ALA A 159 20.10 9.71 -1.49
N LYS A 160 19.52 8.52 -1.64
CA LYS A 160 19.97 7.54 -2.64
C LYS A 160 19.76 8.04 -4.07
N LEU A 161 18.64 8.71 -4.36
CA LEU A 161 18.39 9.25 -5.70
C LEU A 161 19.38 10.37 -6.06
N THR A 162 19.66 11.28 -5.12
CA THR A 162 20.63 12.37 -5.32
C THR A 162 22.04 11.84 -5.60
N GLN A 163 22.46 10.78 -4.90
CA GLN A 163 23.75 10.12 -5.18
C GLN A 163 23.80 9.51 -6.58
N VAL A 164 22.72 8.90 -7.05
CA VAL A 164 22.65 8.28 -8.40
C VAL A 164 22.67 9.34 -9.51
N GLN A 165 22.14 10.53 -9.28
CA GLN A 165 22.14 11.63 -10.28
C GLN A 165 23.47 12.39 -10.34
N ALA A 166 24.33 12.25 -9.34
CA ALA A 166 25.64 12.91 -9.26
C ALA A 166 26.77 12.11 -9.96
N LEU A 167 26.47 10.90 -10.44
CA LEU A 167 27.35 10.01 -11.20
C LEU A 167 27.03 10.06 -12.69
#